data_AF-A0A0P7AKZ1-F1
#
_entry.id   AF-A0A0P7AKZ1-F1
#
_cell.length_a   1.000
_cell.length_b   1.000
_cell.length_c   1.000
_cell.angle_alpha   90.00
_cell.angle_beta   90.00
_cell.angle_gamma   90.00
#
_symmetry.space_group_name_H-M   'P 1'
#
loop_
_entity.id
_entity.type
_entity.pdbx_description
1 polymer ?
#
loop_
_entity_poly.entity_id
_entity_poly.type
_entity_poly.pdbx_seq_one_letter_code
_entity_poly.pdbx_strand_id
1 'polypeptide(L)'
;MAAAAMFARRTSVGVHCHVVLGQHMVRDFTHVAKARLKLLEDVYKPFKKFPRNSPEWIALAESGRVWEDYHQPADSVKQGYIRLQEEHASSLQEIDTLKDSMKFPASVIAKRLVAAYAHQSVKIEDNRLKSGESIVIEDYLNSHYFKTIDLKNLSSERLKDLALPDVSFLVPNVDRAQVVELRNHLLASHWISETSLRHQGTSGFGENEIRHLSALTMSGLAPGAHYPGIFGPKVKLGEYRQTPIGVQSNPMRVFPYHPEVPACMGRFFQWRKKVHDEKRLHPLIIACQTVACFLHIHPFPDGNGRVSRMVMHDYLLRNGYAPIVFQPLERKDYLRMIKNAQDGEPDEFVARVVTTQLEMMYTFKMEEKSG
;
A
#
# COMPACT_ATOMS: atom_id res chain seq x y z
N MET A 1 -26.94 -16.80 10.19
CA MET A 1 -26.85 -16.01 11.44
C MET A 1 -25.53 -16.19 12.20
N ALA A 2 -24.89 -17.37 12.24
CA ALA A 2 -23.61 -17.54 12.96
C ALA A 2 -22.37 -16.87 12.30
N ALA A 3 -22.34 -16.71 10.96
CA ALA A 3 -21.24 -16.02 10.26
C ALA A 3 -21.21 -14.52 10.57
N ALA A 4 -22.37 -13.88 10.49
CA ALA A 4 -22.55 -12.46 10.78
C ALA A 4 -22.28 -12.16 12.28
N ALA A 5 -22.71 -13.05 13.18
CA ALA A 5 -22.47 -12.93 14.63
C ALA A 5 -21.01 -13.19 15.04
N MET A 6 -20.27 -14.08 14.37
CA MET A 6 -18.82 -14.23 14.59
C MET A 6 -18.01 -13.07 14.02
N PHE A 7 -18.43 -12.47 12.90
CA PHE A 7 -17.77 -11.30 12.32
C PHE A 7 -17.97 -10.03 13.18
N ALA A 8 -19.16 -9.81 13.75
CA ALA A 8 -19.44 -8.64 14.59
C ALA A 8 -18.88 -8.74 16.04
N ARG A 9 -18.71 -9.95 16.59
CA ARG A 9 -18.14 -10.13 17.94
C ARG A 9 -16.60 -10.17 17.98
N ARG A 10 -15.93 -10.33 16.84
CA ARG A 10 -14.47 -10.60 16.79
C ARG A 10 -13.61 -9.41 16.36
N THR A 11 -14.19 -8.30 15.92
CA THR A 11 -13.46 -7.06 15.61
C THR A 11 -13.43 -6.06 16.77
N SER A 12 -14.05 -6.38 17.92
CA SER A 12 -14.18 -5.47 19.06
C SER A 12 -13.07 -5.61 20.11
N VAL A 13 -12.12 -6.53 19.96
CA VAL A 13 -11.04 -6.74 20.95
C VAL A 13 -9.71 -6.87 20.23
N GLY A 14 -8.94 -5.79 20.21
CA GLY A 14 -7.61 -5.79 19.62
C GLY A 14 -6.87 -4.47 19.84
N VAL A 15 -6.62 -4.10 21.10
CA VAL A 15 -5.40 -3.45 21.63
C VAL A 15 -5.44 -3.64 23.16
N HIS A 16 -4.35 -4.07 23.80
CA HIS A 16 -4.19 -3.98 25.25
C HIS A 16 -4.31 -2.51 25.69
N CYS A 17 -5.42 -2.16 26.32
CA CYS A 17 -5.53 -0.96 27.15
C CYS A 17 -6.54 -1.27 28.26
N HIS A 18 -6.08 -1.38 29.51
CA HIS A 18 -6.94 -1.36 30.68
C HIS A 18 -7.63 0.01 30.72
N VAL A 19 -8.88 0.09 30.29
CA VAL A 19 -9.72 1.28 30.45
C VAL A 19 -11.09 0.84 30.92
N VAL A 20 -11.50 1.34 32.09
CA VAL A 20 -12.87 1.28 32.60
C VAL A 20 -13.74 2.09 31.63
N LEU A 21 -14.46 1.42 30.71
CA LEU A 21 -15.28 2.09 29.71
C LEU A 21 -16.63 2.52 30.31
N GLY A 22 -16.95 3.81 30.23
CA GLY A 22 -18.25 4.36 30.64
C GLY A 22 -19.41 3.95 29.71
N GLN A 23 -20.63 3.94 30.23
CA GLN A 23 -21.84 3.42 29.56
C GLN A 23 -22.20 4.08 28.21
N HIS A 24 -21.80 5.34 27.98
CA HIS A 24 -22.04 6.04 26.71
C HIS A 24 -21.18 5.48 25.57
N MET A 25 -19.91 5.18 25.83
CA MET A 25 -18.99 4.66 24.82
C MET A 25 -19.37 3.23 24.40
N VAL A 26 -19.86 2.41 25.34
CA VAL A 26 -20.38 1.07 25.06
C VAL A 26 -21.58 1.11 24.11
N ARG A 27 -22.47 2.11 24.23
CA ARG A 27 -23.65 2.26 23.35
C ARG A 27 -23.24 2.57 21.90
N ASP A 28 -22.29 3.47 21.68
CA ASP A 28 -21.80 3.83 20.34
C ASP A 28 -21.12 2.64 19.63
N PHE A 29 -20.33 1.85 20.36
CA PHE A 29 -19.75 0.61 19.83
C PHE A 29 -20.82 -0.40 19.38
N THR A 30 -21.94 -0.53 20.11
CA THR A 30 -23.03 -1.44 19.71
C THR A 30 -23.78 -0.96 18.47
N HIS A 31 -23.92 0.34 18.27
CA HIS A 31 -24.59 0.90 17.09
C HIS A 31 -23.76 0.70 15.83
N VAL A 32 -22.46 1.04 15.87
CA VAL A 32 -21.53 0.83 14.75
C VAL A 32 -21.44 -0.66 14.39
N ALA A 33 -21.38 -1.55 15.39
CA ALA A 33 -21.36 -2.99 15.14
C ALA A 33 -22.63 -3.50 14.45
N LYS A 34 -23.82 -3.00 14.83
CA LYS A 34 -25.09 -3.34 14.18
C LYS A 34 -25.16 -2.81 12.74
N ALA A 35 -24.77 -1.56 12.52
CA ALA A 35 -24.72 -0.97 11.18
C ALA A 35 -23.75 -1.74 10.27
N ARG A 36 -22.58 -2.10 10.80
CA ARG A 36 -21.59 -2.91 10.08
C ARG A 36 -22.13 -4.29 9.71
N LEU A 37 -22.82 -4.93 10.64
CA LEU A 37 -23.43 -6.23 10.42
C LEU A 37 -24.45 -6.19 9.28
N LYS A 38 -25.35 -5.19 9.29
CA LYS A 38 -26.34 -4.98 8.23
C LYS A 38 -25.66 -4.77 6.88
N LEU A 39 -24.64 -3.93 6.83
CA LEU A 39 -23.87 -3.70 5.60
C LEU A 39 -23.23 -4.99 5.07
N LEU A 40 -22.65 -5.82 5.94
CA LEU A 40 -22.11 -7.12 5.54
C LEU A 40 -23.21 -8.06 5.01
N GLU A 41 -24.38 -8.07 5.65
CA GLU A 41 -25.51 -8.89 5.19
C GLU A 41 -26.06 -8.44 3.83
N ASP A 42 -25.99 -7.15 3.53
CA ASP A 42 -26.39 -6.57 2.26
C ASP A 42 -25.37 -6.92 1.15
N VAL A 43 -24.07 -6.65 1.37
CA VAL A 43 -23.00 -6.98 0.40
C VAL A 43 -22.97 -8.47 0.10
N TYR A 44 -22.99 -9.30 1.14
CA TYR A 44 -22.85 -10.76 1.01
C TYR A 44 -24.19 -11.49 0.89
N LYS A 45 -25.28 -10.78 0.60
CA LYS A 45 -26.60 -11.36 0.29
C LYS A 45 -26.55 -12.48 -0.77
N PRO A 46 -25.73 -12.42 -1.83
CA PRO A 46 -25.65 -13.49 -2.83
C PRO A 46 -25.33 -14.88 -2.27
N PHE A 47 -24.53 -14.97 -1.20
CA PHE A 47 -24.20 -16.25 -0.55
C PHE A 47 -25.41 -16.96 0.09
N LYS A 48 -26.49 -16.24 0.39
CA LYS A 48 -27.72 -16.83 0.96
C LYS A 48 -28.44 -17.79 0.00
N LYS A 49 -28.11 -17.75 -1.30
CA LYS A 49 -28.68 -18.63 -2.32
C LYS A 49 -28.17 -20.07 -2.24
N PHE A 50 -27.03 -20.30 -1.60
CA PHE A 50 -26.35 -21.59 -1.59
C PHE A 50 -26.16 -22.10 -0.15
N PRO A 51 -26.31 -23.41 0.11
CA PRO A 51 -25.92 -23.99 1.39
C PRO A 51 -24.44 -23.69 1.68
N ARG A 52 -24.12 -23.38 2.93
CA ARG A 52 -22.72 -23.08 3.31
C ARG A 52 -21.81 -24.27 2.99
N ASN A 53 -20.65 -23.98 2.39
CA ASN A 53 -19.65 -24.97 1.95
C ASN A 53 -20.13 -25.95 0.86
N SER A 54 -21.27 -25.70 0.21
CA SER A 54 -21.60 -26.39 -1.05
C SER A 54 -20.60 -26.02 -2.16
N PRO A 55 -20.43 -26.85 -3.20
CA PRO A 55 -19.58 -26.52 -4.33
C PRO A 55 -19.89 -25.15 -4.94
N GLU A 56 -21.16 -24.77 -5.05
CA GLU A 56 -21.61 -23.48 -5.58
C GLU A 56 -21.25 -22.32 -4.64
N TRP A 57 -21.34 -22.53 -3.32
CA TRP A 57 -20.92 -21.54 -2.34
C TRP A 57 -19.41 -21.28 -2.40
N ILE A 58 -18.61 -22.35 -2.53
CA ILE A 58 -17.15 -22.26 -2.65
C ILE A 58 -16.78 -21.57 -3.96
N ALA A 59 -17.38 -21.97 -5.08
CA ALA A 59 -17.16 -21.34 -6.38
C ALA A 59 -17.51 -19.83 -6.35
N LEU A 60 -18.60 -19.44 -5.67
CA LEU A 60 -18.94 -18.04 -5.50
C LEU A 60 -17.87 -17.29 -4.67
N ALA A 61 -17.39 -17.89 -3.57
CA ALA A 61 -16.32 -17.30 -2.76
C ALA A 61 -15.01 -17.15 -3.51
N GLU A 62 -14.59 -18.16 -4.27
CA GLU A 62 -13.34 -18.12 -5.02
C GLU A 62 -13.43 -17.23 -6.26
N SER A 63 -14.64 -16.90 -6.74
CA SER A 63 -14.81 -15.97 -7.86
C SER A 63 -14.44 -14.53 -7.51
N GLY A 64 -14.54 -14.14 -6.23
CA GLY A 64 -14.43 -12.77 -5.74
C GLY A 64 -15.45 -11.77 -6.30
N ARG A 65 -16.49 -12.25 -6.98
CA ARG A 65 -17.46 -11.39 -7.67
C ARG A 65 -18.42 -10.69 -6.71
N VAL A 66 -18.66 -11.24 -5.52
CA VAL A 66 -19.60 -10.63 -4.57
C VAL A 66 -19.07 -9.28 -4.09
N TRP A 67 -17.81 -9.22 -3.68
CA TRP A 67 -17.19 -7.96 -3.30
C TRP A 67 -16.92 -7.05 -4.51
N GLU A 68 -16.40 -7.60 -5.61
CA GLU A 68 -16.05 -6.82 -6.81
C GLU A 68 -17.27 -6.10 -7.41
N ASP A 69 -18.38 -6.82 -7.59
CA ASP A 69 -19.57 -6.28 -8.25
C ASP A 69 -20.26 -5.21 -7.39
N TYR A 70 -20.12 -5.29 -6.05
CA TYR A 70 -20.66 -4.29 -5.13
C TYR A 70 -19.80 -3.01 -5.14
N HIS A 71 -18.48 -3.15 -4.98
CA HIS A 71 -17.59 -2.02 -4.78
C HIS A 71 -17.08 -1.40 -6.09
N GLN A 72 -16.78 -2.21 -7.09
CA GLN A 72 -16.23 -1.81 -8.40
C GLN A 72 -15.04 -0.82 -8.26
N PRO A 73 -13.98 -1.18 -7.52
CA PRO A 73 -12.86 -0.26 -7.25
C PRO A 73 -12.09 0.12 -8.52
N ALA A 74 -12.10 -0.75 -9.53
CA ALA A 74 -11.40 -0.57 -10.80
C ALA A 74 -12.14 0.34 -11.80
N ASP A 75 -13.39 0.72 -11.53
CA ASP A 75 -14.17 1.59 -12.45
C ASP A 75 -13.73 3.04 -12.33
N SER A 76 -12.79 3.47 -13.19
CA SER A 76 -12.23 4.82 -13.16
C SER A 76 -13.24 5.94 -13.41
N VAL A 77 -14.38 5.65 -14.05
CA VAL A 77 -15.45 6.64 -14.23
C VAL A 77 -16.24 6.78 -12.94
N LYS A 78 -16.73 5.66 -12.40
CA LYS A 78 -17.51 5.63 -11.14
C LYS A 78 -16.71 6.19 -9.97
N GLN A 79 -15.40 5.90 -9.91
CA GLN A 79 -14.53 6.34 -8.83
C GLN A 79 -13.98 7.77 -9.05
N GLY A 80 -14.37 8.49 -10.12
CA GLY A 80 -14.04 9.90 -10.32
C GLY A 80 -12.66 10.20 -10.93
N TYR A 81 -11.86 9.19 -11.26
CA TYR A 81 -10.50 9.40 -11.80
C TYR A 81 -10.45 10.00 -13.20
N ILE A 82 -11.44 9.72 -14.06
CA ILE A 82 -11.55 10.34 -15.38
C ILE A 82 -11.83 11.85 -15.25
N ARG A 83 -12.76 12.23 -14.38
CA ARG A 83 -13.08 13.63 -14.07
C ARG A 83 -11.85 14.36 -13.53
N LEU A 84 -11.17 13.79 -12.55
CA LEU A 84 -10.00 14.42 -11.92
C LEU A 84 -8.82 14.60 -12.89
N GLN A 85 -8.65 13.70 -13.85
CA GLN A 85 -7.67 13.91 -14.91
C GLN A 85 -7.97 15.18 -15.72
N GLU A 86 -9.23 15.38 -16.09
CA GLU A 86 -9.66 16.58 -16.85
C GLU A 86 -9.47 17.84 -16.02
N GLU A 87 -9.85 17.81 -14.74
CA GLU A 87 -9.67 18.93 -13.79
C GLU A 87 -8.19 19.30 -13.58
N HIS A 88 -7.29 18.32 -13.58
CA HIS A 88 -5.84 18.54 -13.41
C HIS A 88 -5.05 18.58 -14.72
N ALA A 89 -5.70 18.63 -15.89
CA ALA A 89 -5.05 18.47 -17.19
C ALA A 89 -3.86 19.41 -17.41
N SER A 90 -3.98 20.68 -17.01
CA SER A 90 -2.91 21.67 -17.12
C SER A 90 -1.68 21.27 -16.29
N SER A 91 -1.87 20.92 -15.02
CA SER A 91 -0.77 20.53 -14.13
C SER A 91 -0.12 19.22 -14.58
N LEU A 92 -0.91 18.26 -15.09
CA LEU A 92 -0.38 17.00 -15.62
C LEU A 92 0.50 17.26 -16.86
N GLN A 93 0.05 18.10 -17.79
CA GLN A 93 0.83 18.50 -18.97
C GLN A 93 2.13 19.22 -18.59
N GLU A 94 2.08 20.06 -17.56
CA GLU A 94 3.24 20.78 -17.04
C GLU A 94 4.26 19.82 -16.41
N ILE A 95 3.79 18.83 -15.63
CA ILE A 95 4.65 17.76 -15.09
C ILE A 95 5.34 16.99 -16.22
N ASP A 96 4.61 16.63 -17.28
CA ASP A 96 5.19 15.95 -18.44
C ASP A 96 6.22 16.81 -19.16
N THR A 97 5.94 18.11 -19.33
CA THR A 97 6.89 19.06 -19.93
C THR A 97 8.17 19.17 -19.10
N LEU A 98 8.05 19.28 -17.78
CA LEU A 98 9.19 19.29 -16.87
C LEU A 98 9.97 17.97 -16.99
N LYS A 99 9.28 16.82 -16.93
CA LYS A 99 9.86 15.48 -17.06
C LYS A 99 10.70 15.35 -18.31
N ASP A 100 10.15 15.71 -19.46
CA ASP A 100 10.82 15.58 -20.76
C ASP A 100 11.99 16.56 -20.91
N SER A 101 11.96 17.68 -20.17
CA SER A 101 13.04 18.68 -20.18
C SER A 101 14.20 18.38 -19.22
N MET A 102 14.04 17.49 -18.24
CA MET A 102 15.07 17.23 -17.23
C MET A 102 16.32 16.58 -17.86
N LYS A 103 17.49 17.00 -17.39
CA LYS A 103 18.78 16.44 -17.84
C LYS A 103 19.00 15.05 -17.25
N PHE A 104 18.54 14.82 -16.03
CA PHE A 104 18.67 13.52 -15.36
C PHE A 104 17.33 12.77 -15.30
N PRO A 105 17.33 11.44 -15.51
CA PRO A 105 16.10 10.66 -15.42
C PRO A 105 15.58 10.62 -13.97
N ALA A 106 14.27 10.49 -13.80
CA ALA A 106 13.62 10.40 -12.49
C ALA A 106 14.17 9.29 -11.57
N SER A 107 14.81 8.26 -12.14
CA SER A 107 15.51 7.23 -11.37
C SER A 107 16.72 7.74 -10.60
N VAL A 108 17.43 8.76 -11.09
CA VAL A 108 18.56 9.38 -10.37
C VAL A 108 18.02 10.17 -9.18
N ILE A 109 16.91 10.88 -9.38
CA ILE A 109 16.17 11.59 -8.35
C ILE A 109 15.67 10.60 -7.29
N ALA A 110 15.13 9.46 -7.70
CA ALA A 110 14.63 8.41 -6.81
C ALA A 110 15.68 7.94 -5.80
N LYS A 111 16.92 7.74 -6.25
CA LYS A 111 18.04 7.33 -5.38
C LYS A 111 18.32 8.34 -4.27
N ARG A 112 18.16 9.64 -4.54
CA ARG A 112 18.35 10.70 -3.52
C ARG A 112 17.20 10.79 -2.51
N LEU A 113 16.04 10.25 -2.88
CA LEU A 113 14.82 10.33 -2.06
C LEU A 113 14.58 9.07 -1.23
N VAL A 114 15.44 8.04 -1.31
CA VAL A 114 15.22 6.75 -0.67
C VAL A 114 14.99 6.88 0.84
N ALA A 115 15.88 7.52 1.60
CA ALA A 115 15.67 7.76 3.03
C ALA A 115 14.35 8.48 3.31
N ALA A 116 14.08 9.60 2.63
CA ALA A 116 12.91 10.42 2.88
C ALA A 116 11.60 9.66 2.58
N TYR A 117 11.57 8.93 1.46
CA TYR A 117 10.45 8.10 1.06
C TYR A 117 10.22 6.93 2.04
N ALA A 118 11.28 6.20 2.38
CA ALA A 118 11.19 5.06 3.28
C ALA A 118 10.76 5.49 4.70
N HIS A 119 11.34 6.57 5.21
CA HIS A 119 10.97 7.19 6.48
C HIS A 119 9.50 7.58 6.52
N GLN A 120 9.04 8.35 5.53
CA GLN A 120 7.66 8.78 5.46
C GLN A 120 6.69 7.59 5.40
N SER A 121 7.04 6.57 4.59
CA SER A 121 6.22 5.38 4.44
C SER A 121 6.04 4.65 5.76
N VAL A 122 7.11 4.43 6.54
CA VAL A 122 6.98 3.77 7.85
C VAL A 122 6.34 4.69 8.90
N LYS A 123 6.57 6.00 8.84
CA LYS A 123 5.94 6.98 9.75
C LYS A 123 4.42 6.99 9.64
N ILE A 124 3.87 6.80 8.43
CA ILE A 124 2.42 6.66 8.21
C ILE A 124 1.86 5.42 8.94
N GLU A 125 2.69 4.39 9.16
CA GLU A 125 2.35 3.18 9.93
C GLU A 125 2.70 3.28 11.42
N ASP A 126 2.82 4.51 11.96
CA ASP A 126 3.09 4.79 13.39
C ASP A 126 4.55 4.54 13.83
N ASN A 127 5.48 4.40 12.89
CA ASN A 127 6.92 4.39 13.20
C ASN A 127 7.38 5.78 13.70
N ARG A 128 8.17 5.80 14.77
CA ARG A 128 8.57 7.01 15.50
C ARG A 128 9.99 7.47 15.21
N LEU A 129 10.73 6.76 14.34
CA LEU A 129 12.04 7.22 13.91
C LEU A 129 11.93 8.61 13.28
N LYS A 130 12.98 9.43 13.44
CA LYS A 130 13.14 10.74 12.83
C LYS A 130 13.75 10.62 11.44
N SER A 131 13.58 11.66 10.61
CA SER A 131 14.16 11.68 9.25
C SER A 131 15.69 11.53 9.28
N GLY A 132 16.38 12.20 10.21
CA GLY A 132 17.84 12.06 10.37
C GLY A 132 18.29 10.63 10.68
N GLU A 133 17.49 9.86 11.43
CA GLU A 133 17.80 8.46 11.75
C GLU A 133 17.69 7.56 10.51
N SER A 134 16.77 7.88 9.59
CA SER A 134 16.66 7.17 8.32
C SER A 134 17.87 7.37 7.43
N ILE A 135 18.44 8.59 7.42
CA ILE A 135 19.67 8.92 6.68
C ILE A 135 20.86 8.15 7.27
N VAL A 136 21.03 8.15 8.59
CA VAL A 136 22.11 7.42 9.26
C VAL A 136 22.06 5.92 8.96
N ILE A 137 20.87 5.32 8.98
CA ILE A 137 20.71 3.90 8.65
C ILE A 137 20.99 3.65 7.17
N GLU A 138 20.50 4.51 6.26
CA GLU A 138 20.75 4.40 4.82
C GLU A 138 22.26 4.50 4.51
N ASP A 139 22.96 5.49 5.07
CA ASP A 139 24.39 5.70 4.87
C ASP A 139 25.23 4.48 5.30
N TYR A 140 24.85 3.88 6.44
CA TYR A 140 25.48 2.65 6.91
C TYR A 140 25.24 1.49 5.92
N LEU A 141 24.00 1.28 5.47
CA LEU A 141 23.64 0.23 4.52
C LEU A 141 24.36 0.44 3.17
N ASN A 142 24.39 1.66 2.64
CA ASN A 142 25.12 2.03 1.43
C ASN A 142 26.62 1.71 1.57
N SER A 143 27.20 1.97 2.73
CA SER A 143 28.65 1.81 2.94
C SER A 143 29.08 0.37 3.19
N HIS A 144 28.24 -0.44 3.85
CA HIS A 144 28.65 -1.76 4.38
C HIS A 144 27.87 -2.94 3.80
N TYR A 145 26.65 -2.71 3.27
CA TYR A 145 25.77 -3.79 2.85
C TYR A 145 25.45 -3.75 1.36
N PHE A 146 24.94 -2.64 0.83
CA PHE A 146 24.54 -2.58 -0.58
C PHE A 146 25.71 -2.71 -1.56
N LYS A 147 26.95 -2.43 -1.14
CA LYS A 147 28.17 -2.72 -1.93
C LYS A 147 28.44 -4.22 -2.10
N THR A 148 27.91 -5.07 -1.23
CA THR A 148 28.15 -6.53 -1.27
C THR A 148 27.08 -7.28 -2.07
N ILE A 149 26.03 -6.59 -2.52
CA ILE A 149 24.88 -7.18 -3.21
C ILE A 149 24.64 -6.45 -4.53
N ASP A 150 24.47 -7.22 -5.60
CA ASP A 150 24.11 -6.68 -6.91
C ASP A 150 22.59 -6.38 -7.01
N LEU A 151 22.15 -5.32 -6.32
CA LEU A 151 20.73 -4.94 -6.19
C LEU A 151 20.02 -4.80 -7.56
N LYS A 152 20.71 -4.27 -8.57
CA LYS A 152 20.13 -4.07 -9.91
C LYS A 152 19.74 -5.38 -10.61
N ASN A 153 20.42 -6.48 -10.31
CA ASN A 153 20.21 -7.81 -10.93
C ASN A 153 19.51 -8.79 -9.97
N LEU A 154 19.19 -8.35 -8.76
CA LEU A 154 18.58 -9.21 -7.76
C LEU A 154 17.10 -9.45 -8.08
N SER A 155 16.69 -10.72 -8.19
CA SER A 155 15.28 -11.06 -8.35
C SER A 155 14.50 -10.79 -7.05
N SER A 156 13.20 -10.53 -7.17
CA SER A 156 12.32 -10.34 -6.01
C SER A 156 12.28 -11.58 -5.09
N GLU A 157 12.41 -12.79 -5.68
CA GLU A 157 12.47 -14.04 -4.93
C GLU A 157 13.69 -14.11 -4.01
N ARG A 158 14.87 -13.73 -4.52
CA ARG A 158 16.10 -13.68 -3.71
C ARG A 158 16.08 -12.51 -2.73
N LEU A 159 15.45 -11.39 -3.10
CA LEU A 159 15.34 -10.21 -2.25
C LEU A 159 14.67 -10.53 -0.91
N LYS A 160 13.56 -11.29 -0.90
CA LYS A 160 12.85 -11.62 0.34
C LYS A 160 13.63 -12.54 1.29
N ASP A 161 14.62 -13.28 0.76
CA ASP A 161 15.40 -14.27 1.51
C ASP A 161 16.79 -13.75 1.91
N LEU A 162 17.09 -12.47 1.66
CA LEU A 162 18.35 -11.85 2.06
C LEU A 162 18.56 -11.89 3.58
N ALA A 163 19.76 -12.25 4.01
CA ALA A 163 20.19 -12.07 5.38
C ALA A 163 20.48 -10.57 5.62
N LEU A 164 19.59 -9.91 6.37
CA LEU A 164 19.65 -8.47 6.61
C LEU A 164 20.49 -8.14 7.85
N PRO A 165 21.38 -7.13 7.79
CA PRO A 165 22.23 -6.76 8.92
C PRO A 165 21.41 -6.18 10.06
N ASP A 166 21.85 -6.37 11.30
CA ASP A 166 21.31 -5.63 12.43
C ASP A 166 21.88 -4.21 12.41
N VAL A 167 20.99 -3.21 12.44
CA VAL A 167 21.35 -1.78 12.41
C VAL A 167 20.84 -1.04 13.64
N SER A 168 20.32 -1.78 14.63
CA SER A 168 19.75 -1.23 15.86
C SER A 168 20.77 -0.44 16.70
N PHE A 169 22.06 -0.80 16.59
CA PHE A 169 23.14 -0.11 17.30
C PHE A 169 23.35 1.34 16.86
N LEU A 170 22.88 1.72 15.66
CA LEU A 170 22.99 3.10 15.15
C LEU A 170 22.02 4.05 15.87
N VAL A 171 20.94 3.52 16.44
CA VAL A 171 19.85 4.27 17.08
C VAL A 171 19.41 3.56 18.36
N PRO A 172 20.30 3.49 19.38
CA PRO A 172 20.16 2.57 20.52
C PRO A 172 18.94 2.81 21.42
N ASN A 173 18.31 3.97 21.35
CA ASN A 173 17.18 4.36 22.19
C ASN A 173 15.81 4.17 21.49
N VAL A 174 15.79 3.51 20.34
CA VAL A 174 14.57 3.28 19.56
C VAL A 174 14.17 1.81 19.62
N ASP A 175 12.86 1.56 19.59
CA ASP A 175 12.34 0.20 19.54
C ASP A 175 12.88 -0.57 18.33
N ARG A 176 13.41 -1.77 18.59
CA ARG A 176 14.09 -2.60 17.59
C ARG A 176 13.19 -2.95 16.40
N ALA A 177 11.90 -3.18 16.63
CA ALA A 177 10.97 -3.52 15.55
C ALA A 177 10.81 -2.34 14.58
N GLN A 178 10.75 -1.11 15.10
CA GLN A 178 10.69 0.08 14.26
C GLN A 178 11.96 0.30 13.41
N VAL A 179 13.14 -0.03 13.97
CA VAL A 179 14.41 0.03 13.22
C VAL A 179 14.43 -1.03 12.11
N VAL A 180 14.02 -2.26 12.42
CA VAL A 180 13.92 -3.36 11.45
C VAL A 180 12.96 -3.00 10.32
N GLU A 181 11.81 -2.43 10.65
CA GLU A 181 10.82 -1.99 9.68
C GLU A 181 11.40 -0.95 8.70
N LEU A 182 12.08 0.08 9.21
CA LEU A 182 12.71 1.09 8.36
C LEU A 182 13.82 0.50 7.50
N ARG A 183 14.69 -0.35 8.07
CA ARG A 183 15.75 -1.04 7.33
C ARG A 183 15.19 -1.87 6.16
N ASN A 184 14.13 -2.63 6.41
CA ASN A 184 13.49 -3.44 5.37
C ASN A 184 12.93 -2.56 4.25
N HIS A 185 12.33 -1.44 4.60
CA HIS A 185 11.77 -0.49 3.64
C HIS A 185 12.85 0.26 2.84
N LEU A 186 13.99 0.60 3.46
CA LEU A 186 15.14 1.19 2.77
C LEU A 186 15.68 0.22 1.70
N LEU A 187 15.91 -1.05 2.07
CA LEU A 187 16.34 -2.07 1.11
C LEU A 187 15.34 -2.21 -0.05
N ALA A 188 14.04 -2.29 0.24
CA ALA A 188 13.00 -2.37 -0.80
C ALA A 188 13.04 -1.14 -1.72
N SER A 189 13.21 0.06 -1.16
CA SER A 189 13.20 1.33 -1.91
C SER A 189 14.43 1.47 -2.80
N HIS A 190 15.61 1.04 -2.33
CA HIS A 190 16.80 0.93 -3.18
C HIS A 190 16.60 -0.08 -4.32
N TRP A 191 16.10 -1.27 -4.00
CA TRP A 191 15.85 -2.30 -5.01
C TRP A 191 14.86 -1.81 -6.08
N ILE A 192 13.78 -1.14 -5.69
CA ILE A 192 12.81 -0.49 -6.61
C ILE A 192 13.53 0.55 -7.49
N SER A 193 14.36 1.40 -6.90
CA SER A 193 15.09 2.45 -7.62
C SER A 193 16.10 1.88 -8.63
N GLU A 194 16.75 0.77 -8.32
CA GLU A 194 17.71 0.11 -9.22
C GLU A 194 17.03 -0.72 -10.32
N THR A 195 15.90 -1.38 -10.01
CA THR A 195 15.24 -2.30 -10.95
C THR A 195 14.25 -1.63 -11.89
N SER A 196 13.61 -0.53 -11.48
CA SER A 196 12.68 0.23 -12.33
C SER A 196 13.34 0.74 -13.62
N LEU A 197 14.63 1.07 -13.58
CA LEU A 197 15.44 1.47 -14.72
C LEU A 197 15.47 0.45 -15.86
N ARG A 198 15.30 -0.83 -15.55
CA ARG A 198 15.33 -1.93 -16.54
C ARG A 198 13.97 -2.29 -17.10
N HIS A 199 12.91 -1.76 -16.52
CA HIS A 199 11.54 -2.10 -16.83
C HIS A 199 10.72 -0.84 -17.15
N GLN A 200 11.36 0.13 -17.80
CA GLN A 200 10.72 1.39 -18.20
C GLN A 200 9.51 1.14 -19.10
N GLY A 201 8.47 1.96 -18.93
CA GLY A 201 7.23 1.89 -19.70
C GLY A 201 6.40 0.63 -19.46
N THR A 202 6.58 -0.08 -18.34
CA THR A 202 5.75 -1.25 -18.00
C THR A 202 4.69 -0.90 -16.95
N SER A 203 3.69 -1.77 -16.81
CA SER A 203 2.56 -1.59 -15.88
C SER A 203 2.93 -1.74 -14.40
N GLY A 204 4.21 -1.84 -14.05
CA GLY A 204 4.72 -2.06 -12.68
C GLY A 204 4.75 -3.51 -12.23
N PHE A 205 4.98 -3.72 -10.94
CA PHE A 205 5.06 -5.04 -10.29
C PHE A 205 3.84 -5.93 -10.51
N GLY A 206 4.10 -7.23 -10.72
CA GLY A 206 3.12 -8.30 -10.75
C GLY A 206 2.91 -8.95 -9.37
N GLU A 207 2.21 -10.07 -9.36
CA GLU A 207 1.83 -10.74 -8.12
C GLU A 207 3.03 -11.20 -7.29
N ASN A 208 4.01 -11.84 -7.94
CA ASN A 208 5.19 -12.37 -7.25
C ASN A 208 5.99 -11.26 -6.58
N GLU A 209 6.27 -10.15 -7.28
CA GLU A 209 7.02 -9.03 -6.70
C GLU A 209 6.28 -8.44 -5.49
N ILE A 210 4.96 -8.25 -5.58
CA ILE A 210 4.16 -7.73 -4.46
C ILE A 210 4.19 -8.67 -3.25
N ARG A 211 4.07 -9.99 -3.47
CA ARG A 211 4.15 -11.00 -2.40
C ARG A 211 5.52 -11.05 -1.76
N HIS A 212 6.59 -10.98 -2.57
CA HIS A 212 7.97 -10.93 -2.09
C HIS A 212 8.27 -9.65 -1.31
N LEU A 213 7.78 -8.50 -1.77
CA LEU A 213 7.91 -7.23 -1.03
C LEU A 213 7.15 -7.28 0.30
N SER A 214 5.94 -7.84 0.32
CA SER A 214 5.21 -8.04 1.57
C SER A 214 6.00 -8.92 2.54
N ALA A 215 6.60 -10.01 2.06
CA ALA A 215 7.46 -10.84 2.89
C ALA A 215 8.69 -10.09 3.42
N LEU A 216 9.38 -9.34 2.55
CA LEU A 216 10.53 -8.52 2.93
C LEU A 216 10.18 -7.51 4.02
N THR A 217 9.07 -6.80 3.90
CA THR A 217 8.68 -5.79 4.91
C THR A 217 8.52 -6.36 6.30
N MET A 218 8.15 -7.64 6.40
CA MET A 218 7.94 -8.34 7.67
C MET A 218 9.14 -9.17 8.13
N SER A 219 10.22 -9.22 7.33
CA SER A 219 11.40 -10.02 7.63
C SER A 219 12.09 -9.53 8.92
N GLY A 220 12.27 -10.43 9.88
CA GLY A 220 12.83 -10.12 11.20
C GLY A 220 11.85 -9.49 12.20
N LEU A 221 10.61 -9.20 11.81
CA LEU A 221 9.54 -8.75 12.72
C LEU A 221 8.65 -9.91 13.20
N ALA A 222 8.68 -11.02 12.47
CA ALA A 222 7.72 -12.10 12.60
C ALA A 222 8.41 -13.43 12.95
N PRO A 223 7.98 -14.14 14.02
CA PRO A 223 8.59 -15.42 14.39
C PRO A 223 8.43 -16.49 13.28
N GLY A 224 9.53 -17.11 12.89
CA GLY A 224 9.52 -18.28 11.99
C GLY A 224 8.97 -18.02 10.59
N ALA A 225 9.14 -16.81 10.04
CA ALA A 225 8.68 -16.43 8.69
C ALA A 225 7.15 -16.56 8.47
N HIS A 226 6.36 -16.33 9.51
CA HIS A 226 4.91 -16.23 9.46
C HIS A 226 4.45 -14.91 10.07
N TYR A 227 3.36 -14.33 9.57
CA TYR A 227 2.78 -13.13 10.18
C TYR A 227 2.42 -13.40 11.66
N PRO A 228 2.61 -12.41 12.55
CA PRO A 228 2.21 -12.52 13.94
C PRO A 228 0.67 -12.46 14.05
N GLY A 229 0.03 -13.60 13.77
CA GLY A 229 -1.42 -13.73 13.86
C GLY A 229 -1.86 -14.00 15.30
N ILE A 230 -2.82 -13.23 15.80
CA ILE A 230 -3.47 -13.48 17.09
C ILE A 230 -4.54 -14.58 16.94
N PHE A 231 -5.20 -14.64 15.77
CA PHE A 231 -6.32 -15.53 15.51
C PHE A 231 -6.26 -16.12 14.10
N GLY A 232 -6.58 -17.41 13.97
CA GLY A 232 -6.59 -18.14 12.71
C GLY A 232 -5.30 -18.90 12.43
N PRO A 233 -5.19 -19.54 11.26
CA PRO A 233 -3.99 -20.28 10.86
C PRO A 233 -2.79 -19.33 10.72
N LYS A 234 -1.59 -19.84 10.99
CA LYS A 234 -0.35 -19.11 10.70
C LYS A 234 -0.25 -18.91 9.19
N VAL A 235 -0.11 -17.66 8.76
CA VAL A 235 0.05 -17.30 7.35
C VAL A 235 1.53 -17.06 7.10
N LYS A 236 2.10 -17.76 6.12
CA LYS A 236 3.50 -17.57 5.71
C LYS A 236 3.69 -16.15 5.15
N LEU A 237 4.85 -15.54 5.41
CA LEU A 237 5.16 -14.21 4.88
C LEU A 237 5.04 -14.16 3.35
N GLY A 238 4.34 -13.15 2.84
CA GLY A 238 4.05 -12.99 1.41
C GLY A 238 2.83 -13.76 0.90
N GLU A 239 2.17 -14.57 1.73
CA GLU A 239 0.88 -15.18 1.41
C GLU A 239 -0.28 -14.26 1.74
N TYR A 240 -1.37 -14.37 0.96
CA TYR A 240 -2.60 -13.65 1.24
C TYR A 240 -3.23 -14.09 2.57
N ARG A 241 -3.97 -13.17 3.19
CA ARG A 241 -4.67 -13.42 4.44
C ARG A 241 -5.68 -14.55 4.29
N GLN A 242 -5.75 -15.42 5.31
CA GLN A 242 -6.72 -16.52 5.39
C GLN A 242 -7.87 -16.21 6.37
N THR A 243 -7.94 -14.96 6.83
CA THR A 243 -8.97 -14.49 7.77
C THR A 243 -9.56 -13.16 7.30
N PRO A 244 -10.78 -12.83 7.75
CA PRO A 244 -11.33 -11.48 7.58
C PRO A 244 -10.44 -10.43 8.25
N ILE A 245 -10.45 -9.21 7.68
CA ILE A 245 -9.69 -8.08 8.22
C ILE A 245 -10.60 -6.86 8.37
N GLY A 246 -10.18 -5.94 9.24
CA GLY A 246 -10.77 -4.63 9.44
C GLY A 246 -9.66 -3.62 9.76
N VAL A 247 -9.95 -2.34 9.58
CA VAL A 247 -9.02 -1.24 9.90
C VAL A 247 -9.67 -0.31 10.91
N GLN A 248 -8.88 0.17 11.88
CA GLN A 248 -9.39 1.09 12.92
C GLN A 248 -9.79 2.45 12.34
N SER A 249 -9.13 2.90 11.27
CA SER A 249 -9.41 4.18 10.61
C SER A 249 -10.78 4.23 9.92
N ASN A 250 -11.37 3.09 9.57
CA ASN A 250 -12.71 3.00 9.02
C ASN A 250 -13.36 1.67 9.41
N PRO A 251 -14.02 1.61 10.58
CA PRO A 251 -14.71 0.40 11.05
C PRO A 251 -15.81 -0.09 10.10
N MET A 252 -16.36 0.79 9.23
CA MET A 252 -17.42 0.48 8.28
C MET A 252 -16.92 -0.14 6.97
N ARG A 253 -15.62 -0.04 6.66
CA ARG A 253 -15.02 -0.55 5.41
C ARG A 253 -15.24 -2.05 5.25
N VAL A 254 -15.85 -2.44 4.12
CA VAL A 254 -15.98 -3.84 3.70
C VAL A 254 -14.79 -4.22 2.84
N PHE A 255 -13.96 -5.12 3.35
CA PHE A 255 -12.93 -5.80 2.56
C PHE A 255 -13.50 -7.07 1.92
N PRO A 256 -12.89 -7.60 0.84
CA PRO A 256 -13.26 -8.88 0.28
C PRO A 256 -13.17 -9.98 1.35
N TYR A 257 -14.05 -10.97 1.28
CA TYR A 257 -13.92 -12.16 2.08
C TYR A 257 -12.61 -12.87 1.71
N HIS A 258 -11.89 -13.47 2.67
CA HIS A 258 -10.53 -13.97 2.40
C HIS A 258 -10.41 -14.95 1.22
N PRO A 259 -11.38 -15.84 0.93
CA PRO A 259 -11.32 -16.69 -0.28
C PRO A 259 -11.53 -15.91 -1.58
N GLU A 260 -12.09 -14.70 -1.54
CA GLU A 260 -12.24 -13.82 -2.70
C GLU A 260 -10.93 -13.11 -3.06
N VAL A 261 -10.00 -12.96 -2.11
CA VAL A 261 -8.77 -12.16 -2.25
C VAL A 261 -7.92 -12.57 -3.46
N PRO A 262 -7.64 -13.87 -3.72
CA PRO A 262 -6.86 -14.26 -4.89
C PRO A 262 -7.48 -13.79 -6.21
N ALA A 263 -8.80 -13.97 -6.40
CA ALA A 263 -9.48 -13.53 -7.62
C ALA A 263 -9.57 -12.00 -7.74
N CYS A 264 -9.78 -11.29 -6.63
CA CYS A 264 -9.75 -9.82 -6.60
C CYS A 264 -8.35 -9.29 -6.94
N MET A 265 -7.28 -9.90 -6.42
CA MET A 265 -5.91 -9.53 -6.78
C MET A 265 -5.60 -9.82 -8.25
N GLY A 266 -6.04 -10.96 -8.78
CA GLY A 266 -5.94 -11.27 -10.20
C GLY A 266 -6.60 -10.21 -11.08
N ARG A 267 -7.82 -9.77 -10.73
CA ARG A 267 -8.50 -8.65 -11.41
C ARG A 267 -7.77 -7.33 -11.26
N PHE A 268 -7.23 -7.03 -10.08
CA PHE A 268 -6.43 -5.82 -9.85
C PHE A 268 -5.22 -5.74 -10.81
N PHE A 269 -4.49 -6.84 -11.01
CA PHE A 269 -3.37 -6.86 -11.96
C PHE A 269 -3.83 -6.73 -13.42
N GLN A 270 -4.90 -7.42 -13.79
CA GLN A 270 -5.50 -7.33 -15.13
C GLN A 270 -5.96 -5.89 -15.44
N TRP A 271 -6.65 -5.26 -14.48
CA TRP A 271 -7.08 -3.86 -14.60
C TRP A 271 -5.88 -2.93 -14.75
N ARG A 272 -4.87 -3.02 -13.87
CA ARG A 272 -3.66 -2.18 -13.95
C ARG A 272 -2.96 -2.28 -15.30
N LYS A 273 -2.77 -3.52 -15.80
CA LYS A 273 -2.18 -3.74 -17.12
C LYS A 273 -3.04 -3.11 -18.22
N LYS A 274 -4.35 -3.35 -18.20
CA LYS A 274 -5.29 -2.81 -19.18
C LYS A 274 -5.26 -1.28 -19.23
N VAL A 275 -5.44 -0.60 -18.09
CA VAL A 275 -5.50 0.88 -18.08
C VAL A 275 -4.16 1.53 -18.44
N HIS A 276 -3.05 0.86 -18.11
CA HIS A 276 -1.72 1.27 -18.55
C HIS A 276 -1.56 1.16 -20.08
N ASP A 277 -1.92 0.01 -20.65
CA ASP A 277 -1.80 -0.25 -22.09
C ASP A 277 -2.72 0.66 -22.92
N GLU A 278 -3.91 0.99 -22.41
CA GLU A 278 -4.88 1.87 -23.06
C GLU A 278 -4.42 3.33 -23.16
N LYS A 279 -3.50 3.77 -22.28
CA LYS A 279 -2.97 5.14 -22.23
C LYS A 279 -4.03 6.25 -22.18
N ARG A 280 -5.24 5.91 -21.73
CA ARG A 280 -6.36 6.86 -21.55
C ARG A 280 -6.21 7.70 -20.29
N LEU A 281 -5.57 7.14 -19.27
CA LEU A 281 -5.27 7.81 -18.02
C LEU A 281 -3.78 8.13 -17.93
N HIS A 282 -3.48 9.31 -17.40
CA HIS A 282 -2.13 9.75 -17.10
C HIS A 282 -1.54 8.88 -16.00
N PRO A 283 -0.24 8.52 -16.06
CA PRO A 283 0.37 7.60 -15.10
C PRO A 283 0.21 8.01 -13.63
N LEU A 284 0.25 9.30 -13.29
CA LEU A 284 -0.03 9.76 -11.92
C LEU A 284 -1.45 9.40 -11.44
N ILE A 285 -2.45 9.49 -12.32
CA ILE A 285 -3.85 9.16 -12.00
C ILE A 285 -3.99 7.65 -11.80
N ILE A 286 -3.37 6.85 -12.68
CA ILE A 286 -3.32 5.38 -12.54
C ILE A 286 -2.63 4.99 -11.22
N ALA A 287 -1.55 5.67 -10.85
CA ALA A 287 -0.82 5.42 -9.61
C ALA A 287 -1.72 5.69 -8.38
N CYS A 288 -2.49 6.78 -8.38
CA CYS A 288 -3.43 7.10 -7.31
C CYS A 288 -4.53 6.03 -7.18
N GLN A 289 -5.17 5.65 -8.30
CA GLN A 289 -6.20 4.61 -8.30
C GLN A 289 -5.64 3.24 -7.89
N THR A 290 -4.39 2.95 -8.27
CA THR A 290 -3.69 1.72 -7.88
C THR A 290 -3.58 1.58 -6.36
N VAL A 291 -3.19 2.65 -5.65
CA VAL A 291 -3.12 2.63 -4.18
C VAL A 291 -4.50 2.40 -3.57
N ALA A 292 -5.52 3.14 -4.02
CA ALA A 292 -6.88 3.02 -3.50
C ALA A 292 -7.42 1.60 -3.70
N CYS A 293 -7.31 1.04 -4.91
CA CYS A 293 -7.76 -0.31 -5.24
C CYS A 293 -7.06 -1.37 -4.39
N PHE A 294 -5.73 -1.33 -4.33
CA PHE A 294 -4.94 -2.31 -3.57
C PHE A 294 -5.32 -2.31 -2.08
N LEU A 295 -5.44 -1.13 -1.49
CA LEU A 295 -5.84 -1.00 -0.09
C LEU A 295 -7.31 -1.36 0.15
N HIS A 296 -8.17 -1.30 -0.88
CA HIS A 296 -9.57 -1.71 -0.77
C HIS A 296 -9.69 -3.24 -0.74
N ILE A 297 -8.78 -3.96 -1.39
CA ILE A 297 -8.66 -5.43 -1.32
C ILE A 297 -7.99 -5.86 0.00
N HIS A 298 -6.93 -5.15 0.39
CA HIS A 298 -6.17 -5.38 1.63
C HIS A 298 -5.68 -6.85 1.76
N PRO A 299 -4.84 -7.32 0.81
CA PRO A 299 -4.61 -8.74 0.58
C PRO A 299 -3.78 -9.46 1.64
N PHE A 300 -2.93 -8.76 2.39
CA PHE A 300 -2.02 -9.36 3.37
C PHE A 300 -2.51 -9.20 4.81
N PRO A 301 -2.07 -10.05 5.75
CA PRO A 301 -2.36 -9.84 7.18
C PRO A 301 -1.79 -8.54 7.75
N ASP A 302 -0.63 -8.08 7.27
CA ASP A 302 0.03 -6.83 7.65
C ASP A 302 0.89 -6.29 6.49
N GLY A 303 1.29 -5.02 6.55
CA GLY A 303 2.18 -4.37 5.59
C GLY A 303 1.47 -3.76 4.38
N ASN A 304 0.14 -3.84 4.28
CA ASN A 304 -0.62 -3.39 3.11
C ASN A 304 -0.37 -1.91 2.75
N GLY A 305 -0.31 -1.02 3.76
CA GLY A 305 0.01 0.39 3.56
C GLY A 305 1.37 0.60 2.88
N ARG A 306 2.42 0.00 3.45
CA ARG A 306 3.81 0.05 2.93
C ARG A 306 3.90 -0.52 1.53
N VAL A 307 3.33 -1.70 1.31
CA VAL A 307 3.31 -2.37 -0.01
C VAL A 307 2.57 -1.52 -1.04
N SER A 308 1.42 -0.92 -0.71
CA SER A 308 0.67 -0.07 -1.63
C SER A 308 1.48 1.14 -2.13
N ARG A 309 2.23 1.79 -1.22
CA ARG A 309 3.11 2.91 -1.57
C ARG A 309 4.27 2.45 -2.43
N MET A 310 4.88 1.31 -2.11
CA MET A 310 5.96 0.73 -2.94
C MET A 310 5.50 0.36 -4.36
N VAL A 311 4.26 -0.13 -4.51
CA VAL A 311 3.66 -0.39 -5.83
C VAL A 311 3.44 0.91 -6.61
N MET A 312 2.97 1.97 -5.93
CA MET A 312 2.85 3.30 -6.53
C MET A 312 4.22 3.83 -6.98
N HIS A 313 5.22 3.75 -6.11
CA HIS A 313 6.57 4.21 -6.37
C HIS A 313 7.19 3.48 -7.57
N ASP A 314 7.14 2.15 -7.60
CA ASP A 314 7.60 1.35 -8.74
C ASP A 314 6.94 1.75 -10.06
N TYR A 315 5.61 1.89 -10.06
CA TYR A 315 4.87 2.29 -11.25
C TYR A 315 5.30 3.68 -11.74
N LEU A 316 5.43 4.67 -10.84
CA LEU A 316 5.85 6.02 -11.19
C LEU A 316 7.26 6.03 -11.80
N LEU A 317 8.24 5.36 -11.18
CA LEU A 317 9.61 5.32 -11.69
C LEU A 317 9.71 4.70 -13.07
N ARG A 318 9.01 3.59 -13.31
CA ARG A 318 8.99 2.94 -14.63
C ARG A 318 8.41 3.85 -15.69
N ASN A 319 7.49 4.75 -15.33
CA ASN A 319 6.87 5.71 -16.24
C ASN A 319 7.59 7.07 -16.27
N GLY A 320 8.77 7.17 -15.65
CA GLY A 320 9.62 8.36 -15.71
C GLY A 320 9.26 9.46 -14.70
N TYR A 321 8.42 9.18 -13.71
CA TYR A 321 8.04 10.14 -12.67
C TYR A 321 8.80 9.87 -11.37
N ALA A 322 9.13 10.93 -10.64
CA ALA A 322 9.73 10.85 -9.31
C ALA A 322 8.83 10.12 -8.28
N PRO A 323 9.41 9.53 -7.21
CA PRO A 323 8.63 9.07 -6.06
C PRO A 323 7.88 10.23 -5.41
N ILE A 324 6.69 9.96 -4.86
CA ILE A 324 5.95 10.95 -4.07
C ILE A 324 6.43 10.93 -2.62
N VAL A 325 6.97 12.06 -2.18
CA VAL A 325 7.35 12.30 -0.77
C VAL A 325 6.61 13.55 -0.28
N PHE A 326 5.52 13.35 0.45
CA PHE A 326 4.64 14.44 0.90
C PHE A 326 5.26 15.23 2.07
N GLN A 327 5.75 16.45 1.88
CA GLN A 327 6.30 17.24 3.00
C GLN A 327 5.67 18.64 3.11
N PRO A 328 5.10 19.02 4.27
CA PRO A 328 4.81 18.19 5.45
C PRO A 328 3.61 17.23 5.22
N LEU A 329 3.57 16.09 5.93
CA LEU A 329 2.41 15.18 5.92
C LEU A 329 2.18 14.59 7.31
N GLU A 330 0.96 14.75 7.81
CA GLU A 330 0.48 14.08 9.02
C GLU A 330 -0.20 12.77 8.67
N ARG A 331 0.01 11.75 9.52
CA ARG A 331 -0.57 10.41 9.36
C ARG A 331 -2.09 10.45 9.17
N LYS A 332 -2.79 11.25 9.97
CA LYS A 332 -4.25 11.40 9.91
C LYS A 332 -4.75 11.90 8.56
N ASP A 333 -3.98 12.77 7.90
CA ASP A 333 -4.35 13.36 6.61
C ASP A 333 -4.17 12.32 5.51
N TYR A 334 -3.09 11.55 5.53
CA TYR A 334 -2.91 10.42 4.63
C TYR A 334 -4.03 9.38 4.76
N LEU A 335 -4.37 8.99 5.99
CA LEU A 335 -5.43 8.03 6.24
C LEU A 335 -6.80 8.54 5.77
N ARG A 336 -7.08 9.85 5.94
CA ARG A 336 -8.29 10.50 5.39
C ARG A 336 -8.31 10.45 3.86
N MET A 337 -7.24 10.91 3.20
CA MET A 337 -7.12 10.90 1.74
C MET A 337 -7.37 9.50 1.15
N ILE A 338 -6.74 8.47 1.73
CA ILE A 338 -6.94 7.08 1.28
C ILE A 338 -8.36 6.60 1.56
N LYS A 339 -8.91 6.90 2.74
CA LYS A 339 -10.28 6.51 3.07
C LYS A 339 -11.27 7.09 2.05
N ASN A 340 -11.16 8.38 1.74
CA ASN A 340 -12.04 9.08 0.80
C ASN A 340 -11.85 8.55 -0.62
N ALA A 341 -10.62 8.29 -1.06
CA ALA A 341 -10.36 7.66 -2.35
C ALA A 341 -11.01 6.27 -2.49
N GLN A 342 -11.04 5.48 -1.42
CA GLN A 342 -11.77 4.20 -1.39
C GLN A 342 -13.29 4.34 -1.34
N ASP A 343 -13.80 5.52 -0.96
CA ASP A 343 -15.22 5.86 -0.89
C ASP A 343 -15.73 6.53 -2.19
N GLY A 344 -14.88 6.65 -3.22
CA GLY A 344 -15.23 7.28 -4.50
C GLY A 344 -15.01 8.80 -4.54
N GLU A 345 -14.29 9.35 -3.56
CA GLU A 345 -13.92 10.77 -3.46
C GLU A 345 -12.38 10.93 -3.43
N PRO A 346 -11.65 10.60 -4.51
CA PRO A 346 -10.19 10.62 -4.51
C PRO A 346 -9.57 12.01 -4.69
N ASP A 347 -10.36 13.07 -4.77
CA ASP A 347 -9.98 14.45 -5.05
C ASP A 347 -8.78 14.92 -4.22
N GLU A 348 -8.86 14.82 -2.89
CA GLU A 348 -7.80 15.27 -1.98
C GLU A 348 -6.48 14.52 -2.23
N PHE A 349 -6.57 13.20 -2.46
CA PHE A 349 -5.39 12.37 -2.69
C PHE A 349 -4.74 12.67 -4.04
N VAL A 350 -5.54 12.79 -5.10
CA VAL A 350 -5.05 13.09 -6.45
C VAL A 350 -4.45 14.48 -6.50
N ALA A 351 -5.14 15.49 -5.97
CA ALA A 351 -4.62 16.86 -5.92
C ALA A 351 -3.30 16.90 -5.15
N ARG A 352 -3.20 16.20 -4.00
CA ARG A 352 -1.97 16.14 -3.21
C ARG A 352 -0.82 15.50 -3.99
N VAL A 353 -1.06 14.40 -4.71
CA VAL A 353 -0.04 13.74 -5.54
C VAL A 353 0.41 14.62 -6.70
N VAL A 354 -0.52 15.25 -7.42
CA VAL A 354 -0.21 16.13 -8.56
C VAL A 354 0.61 17.33 -8.10
N THR A 355 0.17 18.02 -7.05
CA THR A 355 0.89 19.19 -6.52
C THR A 355 2.27 18.82 -6.01
N THR A 356 2.39 17.74 -5.22
CA THR A 356 3.71 17.29 -4.73
C THR A 356 4.63 16.90 -5.88
N GLN A 357 4.14 16.22 -6.92
CA GLN A 357 4.96 15.93 -8.09
C GLN A 357 5.45 17.21 -8.76
N LEU A 358 4.57 18.18 -8.99
CA LEU A 358 4.92 19.43 -9.65
C LEU A 358 5.98 20.21 -8.86
N GLU A 359 5.79 20.38 -7.55
CA GLU A 359 6.75 21.05 -6.65
C GLU A 359 8.13 20.39 -6.66
N MET A 360 8.15 19.05 -6.58
CA MET A 360 9.39 18.28 -6.61
C MET A 360 10.11 18.44 -7.96
N MET A 361 9.39 18.31 -9.07
CA MET A 361 9.95 18.44 -10.42
C MET A 361 10.52 19.84 -10.66
N TYR A 362 9.84 20.88 -10.17
CA TYR A 362 10.36 22.25 -10.20
C TYR A 362 11.66 22.40 -9.40
N THR A 363 11.70 21.86 -8.19
CA THR A 363 12.88 21.89 -7.33
C THR A 363 14.08 21.24 -8.02
N PHE A 364 13.90 20.04 -8.56
CA PHE A 364 14.98 19.35 -9.29
C PHE A 364 15.42 20.10 -10.53
N LYS A 365 14.47 20.72 -11.26
CA LYS A 365 14.82 21.52 -12.44
C LYS A 365 15.65 22.76 -12.10
N MET A 366 15.41 23.38 -10.94
CA MET A 366 16.21 24.51 -10.47
C MET A 366 17.61 24.08 -10.01
N GLU A 367 17.73 22.94 -9.35
CA GLU A 367 19.03 22.36 -8.99
C GLU A 367 19.89 22.09 -10.22
N GLU A 368 19.31 21.57 -11.31
CA GLU A 368 20.02 21.34 -12.59
C GLU A 368 20.56 22.62 -13.25
N LYS A 369 19.96 23.78 -12.97
CA LYS A 369 20.44 25.07 -13.48
C LYS A 369 21.54 25.69 -12.62
N SER A 370 21.62 25.26 -11.36
CA SER A 370 22.45 25.88 -10.33
C SER A 370 23.79 25.17 -10.13
N GLY A 371 23.93 23.94 -10.62
CA GLY A 371 25.19 23.17 -10.66
C GLY A 371 25.57 22.81 -12.08
#